data_AF-A0A1G8CA28-F1
#
_entry.id   AF-A0A1G8CA28-F1
#
_cell.length_a   1.000
_cell.length_b   1.000
_cell.length_c   1.000
_cell.angle_alpha   90.00
_cell.angle_beta   90.00
_cell.angle_gamma   90.00
#
_symmetry.space_group_name_H-M   'P 1'
#
loop_
_entity.id
_entity.type
_entity.pdbx_description
1 polymer ?
#
loop_
_entity_poly.entity_id
_entity_poly.type
_entity_poly.pdbx_seq_one_letter_code
_entity_poly.pdbx_strand_id
1 'polypeptide(L)' 'MRETTVYDVIDVGIGPFNLGLAALLEPVDSNQSGIVCDEKPNDH' A
#
# COMPACT_ATOMS: atom_id res chain seq x y z
N MET A 1 8.05 16.09 16.46
CA MET A 1 7.25 14.86 16.69
C MET A 1 7.21 14.09 15.37
N ARG A 2 7.29 12.75 15.38
CA ARG A 2 7.08 11.97 14.14
C ARG A 2 5.57 11.89 13.89
N GLU A 3 5.13 12.28 12.70
CA GLU A 3 3.75 12.04 12.29
C GLU A 3 3.54 10.55 12.04
N THR A 4 2.44 10.02 12.56
CA THR A 4 2.03 8.63 12.37
C THR A 4 0.70 8.65 11.62
N THR A 5 0.70 8.11 10.40
CA THR A 5 -0.51 7.93 9.61
C THR A 5 -1.07 6.54 9.87
N VAL A 6 -2.37 6.44 10.11
CA VAL A 6 -3.09 5.16 10.26
C VAL A 6 -3.68 4.80 8.90
N TYR A 7 -3.48 3.56 8.47
CA TYR A 7 -4.00 3.01 7.22
C TYR A 7 -4.93 1.82 7.52
N ASP A 8 -5.98 1.63 6.72
CA ASP A 8 -6.89 0.49 6.83
C ASP A 8 -6.25 -0.80 6.31
N VAL A 9 -5.39 -0.66 5.28
CA VAL A 9 -4.66 -1.77 4.65
C VAL A 9 -3.19 -1.39 4.44
N ILE A 10 -2.29 -2.33 4.75
CA ILE A 10 -0.85 -2.20 4.49
C ILE A 10 -0.39 -3.46 3.77
N ASP A 11 0.07 -3.30 2.54
CA ASP A 11 0.62 -4.37 1.72
C ASP A 11 2.15 -4.33 1.71
N VAL A 12 2.80 -5.49 1.73
CA VAL A 12 4.26 -5.62 1.67
C VAL A 12 4.66 -6.45 0.43
N GLY A 13 5.42 -5.82 -0.46
CA GLY A 13 5.85 -6.31 -1.77
C GLY A 13 5.03 -5.74 -2.92
N ILE A 14 5.64 -5.41 -4.07
CA ILE A 14 4.95 -4.92 -5.29
C ILE A 14 4.49 -6.03 -6.25
N GLY A 15 4.17 -7.20 -5.71
CA GLY A 15 3.69 -8.32 -6.51
C GLY A 15 2.34 -8.05 -7.19
N PRO A 16 1.98 -8.82 -8.24
CA PRO A 16 0.72 -8.64 -8.96
C PRO A 16 -0.52 -8.78 -8.06
N PHE A 17 -0.41 -9.55 -6.99
CA PHE A 17 -1.47 -9.67 -5.99
C PHE A 17 -1.71 -8.35 -5.23
N ASN A 18 -0.67 -7.75 -4.64
CA ASN A 18 -0.79 -6.50 -3.87
C ASN A 18 -1.14 -5.30 -4.77
N LEU A 19 -0.59 -5.26 -5.99
CA LEU A 19 -0.98 -4.25 -6.98
C LEU A 19 -2.42 -4.43 -7.44
N GLY A 20 -2.86 -5.67 -7.64
CA GLY A 20 -4.25 -5.98 -7.94
C GLY A 20 -5.21 -5.57 -6.81
N LEU A 21 -4.82 -5.82 -5.56
CA LEU A 21 -5.58 -5.40 -4.39
C LEU A 21 -5.68 -3.87 -4.29
N ALA A 22 -4.57 -3.15 -4.46
CA ALA A 22 -4.56 -1.69 -4.48
C ALA A 22 -5.49 -1.12 -5.58
N ALA A 23 -5.48 -1.72 -6.78
CA ALA A 23 -6.37 -1.32 -7.88
C ALA A 23 -7.85 -1.62 -7.61
N LEU A 24 -8.16 -2.56 -6.72
CA LEU A 24 -9.52 -2.86 -6.29
C LEU A 24 -9.97 -2.00 -5.11
N LEU A 25 -9.04 -1.51 -4.28
CA LEU A 25 -9.35 -0.61 -3.15
C LEU A 25 -9.75 0.79 -3.63
N GLU A 26 -9.04 1.34 -4.62
CA GLU A 26 -9.30 2.68 -5.18
C GLU A 26 -10.75 2.93 -5.67
N PRO A 27 -11.43 1.97 -6.34
CA PRO A 27 -12.80 2.14 -6.81
C PRO A 27 -13.91 1.76 -5.80
N VAL A 28 -13.60 1.12 -4.66
CA VAL A 28 -14.63 0.52 -3.78
C VAL A 28 -15.15 1.48 -2.72
N ASP A 29 -14.31 2.35 -2.15
CA ASP A 29 -14.75 3.34 -1.16
C ASP A 29 -13.75 4.50 -1.04
N SER A 30 -14.22 5.73 -1.25
CA SER A 30 -13.40 6.94 -1.09
C SER A 30 -12.88 7.15 0.34
N ASN A 31 -13.40 6.41 1.32
CA ASN A 31 -12.97 6.46 2.72
C ASN A 31 -11.94 5.37 3.09
N GLN A 32 -11.55 4.50 2.16
CA GLN A 32 -10.53 3.47 2.42
C GLN A 32 -9.13 3.98 2.12
N SER A 33 -8.22 3.81 3.08
CA SER A 33 -6.82 4.19 2.97
C SER A 33 -5.92 2.95 2.92
N GLY A 34 -5.11 2.86 1.87
CA GLY A 34 -4.17 1.75 1.66
C GLY A 34 -2.79 2.25 1.28
N ILE A 35 -1.75 1.49 1.64
CA ILE A 35 -0.38 1.73 1.18
C ILE A 35 0.28 0.42 0.78
N VAL A 36 0.97 0.44 -0.36
CA VAL A 36 1.84 -0.65 -0.81
C VAL A 36 3.28 -0.27 -0.49
N CYS A 37 3.93 -1.07 0.33
CA CYS A 37 5.34 -0.92 0.68
C CYS A 37 6.15 -1.96 -0.07
N ASP A 38 7.29 -1.56 -0.63
CA ASP A 38 8.26 -2.51 -1.18
C ASP A 38 9.58 -2.44 -0.40
N GLU A 39 10.40 -3.47 -0.57
CA GLU A 39 11.81 -3.40 -0.21
C GLU A 39 12.48 -2.23 -0.96
N LYS A 40 13.42 -1.54 -0.31
CA LYS A 40 14.24 -0.55 -1.02
C LYS A 40 14.99 -1.26 -2.15
N PRO A 41 15.03 -0.72 -3.37
CA PRO A 41 15.85 -1.30 -4.43
C PRO A 41 17.27 -1.49 -3.89
N ASN A 42 17.73 -2.73 -3.91
CA ASN A 42 19.05 -3.09 -3.42
C ASN A 42 20.06 -2.61 -4.47
N ASP A 43 20.64 -1.43 -4.27
CA ASP A 43 21.72 -0.87 -5.10
C ASP A 43 22.97 -1.76 -4.92
N HIS A 44 23.09 -2.80 -5.75
CA HIS A 44 24.32 -3.57 -5.91
C HIS A 44 25.27 -2.92 -6.91
#